data_AF-A0A949FM21-F1
#
_entry.id   AF-A0A949FM21-F1
#
_cell.length_a   1.000
_cell.length_b   1.000
_cell.length_c   1.000
_cell.angle_alpha   90.00
_cell.angle_beta   90.00
_cell.angle_gamma   90.00
#
_symmetry.space_group_name_H-M   'P 1'
#
loop_
_entity.id
_entity.type
_entity.pdbx_description
1 polymer ?
#
loop_
_entity_poly.entity_id
_entity_poly.type
_entity_poly.pdbx_seq_one_letter_code
_entity_poly.pdbx_strand_id
1 'polypeptide(L)'
;CCHSAPMVRYWLHNGLMRADADKGKVGGKSDRPDNAPASVEESASSKISRSKGAGGLAKLIEQHTGERIRFFLLRSHYRSTTVFGDGPLEEAGASLETFYRLFQRFSTITGIDFYDKEKLPLRTRRSDFVTESPTTDLLKTVLQQRDAFLSNMDDDFNTGGAIGDLFEIARAINRFIDQEGLDEPVKRTPDKVQPFVQSIGVLKELGGILGIFMRPPKQSSGNEDASKLLDGLMQLVIQLRADARAKRDFATSDAVRNGLSSIGIALQDGKNGTTWEIVK
;
A
#
# COMPACT_ATOMS: atom_id res chain seq x y z
N CYS A 1 8.10 41.28 -27.13
CA CYS A 1 7.62 40.84 -25.81
C CYS A 1 7.39 42.09 -24.95
N CYS A 2 6.17 42.36 -24.51
CA CYS A 2 5.68 43.69 -24.08
C CYS A 2 5.92 44.06 -22.61
N HIS A 3 6.73 43.29 -21.89
CA HIS A 3 7.03 43.54 -20.48
C HIS A 3 8.49 43.18 -20.31
N SER A 4 9.34 44.12 -19.90
CA SER A 4 10.80 43.95 -19.75
C SER A 4 11.19 43.00 -18.61
N ALA A 5 10.36 41.99 -18.33
CA ALA A 5 10.53 40.98 -17.30
C ALA A 5 10.30 39.58 -17.90
N PRO A 6 11.02 38.55 -17.42
CA PRO A 6 10.78 37.17 -17.84
C PRO A 6 9.36 36.72 -17.43
N MET A 7 8.62 36.13 -18.38
CA MET A 7 7.22 35.72 -18.18
C MET A 7 7.07 34.59 -17.14
N VAL A 8 8.01 33.65 -17.11
CA VAL A 8 8.00 32.48 -16.22
C VAL A 8 9.45 32.09 -15.91
N ARG A 9 9.74 31.64 -14.68
CA ARG A 9 11.06 31.14 -14.27
C ARG A 9 11.22 29.62 -14.45
N TYR A 10 10.16 28.86 -14.21
CA TYR A 10 10.16 27.39 -14.33
C TYR A 10 8.88 26.93 -15.01
N TRP A 11 9.03 26.06 -16.01
CA TRP A 11 7.93 25.35 -16.66
C TRP A 11 8.01 23.88 -16.29
N LEU A 12 6.96 23.33 -15.71
CA LEU A 12 6.87 21.90 -15.42
C LEU A 12 5.89 21.26 -16.40
N HIS A 13 6.29 20.12 -16.96
CA HIS A 13 5.49 19.35 -17.89
C HIS A 13 5.43 17.91 -17.42
N ASN A 14 4.22 17.37 -17.29
CA ASN A 14 4.02 15.99 -16.89
C ASN A 14 4.20 15.05 -18.10
N GLY A 15 4.61 13.82 -17.81
CA GLY A 15 4.65 12.75 -18.77
C GLY A 15 3.26 12.32 -19.23
N LEU A 16 3.23 11.55 -20.31
CA LEU A 16 1.98 11.08 -20.91
C LEU A 16 1.46 9.84 -20.16
N MET A 17 0.14 9.74 -20.02
CA MET A 17 -0.51 8.52 -19.53
C MET A 17 -1.02 7.71 -20.72
N ARG A 18 -0.62 6.43 -20.79
CA ARG A 18 -1.08 5.47 -21.80
C ARG A 18 -2.07 4.50 -21.18
N ALA A 19 -3.12 4.12 -21.91
CA ALA A 19 -3.96 3.01 -21.50
C ALA A 19 -3.22 1.69 -21.65
N ASP A 20 -3.44 0.77 -20.72
CA ASP A 20 -3.04 -0.63 -20.86
C ASP A 20 -3.79 -1.27 -22.05
N ALA A 21 -3.05 -1.90 -22.96
CA ALA A 21 -3.57 -2.36 -24.25
C ALA A 21 -4.29 -3.72 -24.18
N ASP A 22 -4.42 -4.32 -22.98
CA ASP A 22 -4.75 -5.74 -22.84
C ASP A 22 -6.24 -6.13 -22.79
N LYS A 23 -7.17 -5.23 -23.16
CA LYS A 23 -8.54 -5.65 -23.49
C LYS A 23 -8.70 -5.85 -25.00
N GLY A 24 -8.09 -6.91 -25.56
CA GLY A 24 -8.59 -7.44 -26.83
C GLY A 24 -7.69 -8.22 -27.81
N LYS A 25 -6.61 -8.90 -27.41
CA LYS A 25 -5.98 -9.92 -28.29
C LYS A 25 -5.44 -11.13 -27.53
N VAL A 26 -6.32 -12.10 -27.30
CA VAL A 26 -5.90 -13.48 -27.09
C VAL A 26 -5.55 -14.08 -28.46
N GLY A 27 -4.26 -14.20 -28.76
CA GLY A 27 -3.76 -15.02 -29.86
C GLY A 27 -2.91 -14.30 -30.90
N GLY A 28 -1.61 -14.61 -30.89
CA GLY A 28 -0.81 -14.73 -32.11
C GLY A 28 0.26 -13.67 -32.36
N LYS A 29 1.52 -14.12 -32.23
CA LYS A 29 2.77 -13.57 -32.80
C LYS A 29 3.43 -12.36 -32.10
N SER A 30 4.22 -12.75 -31.11
CA SER A 30 5.64 -12.39 -30.93
C SER A 30 6.03 -10.91 -31.04
N ASP A 31 6.34 -10.36 -29.88
CA ASP A 31 7.44 -9.41 -29.70
C ASP A 31 8.66 -9.83 -30.55
N ARG A 32 8.95 -9.03 -31.57
CA ARG A 32 10.30 -8.86 -32.11
C ARG A 32 10.62 -7.37 -32.03
N PRO A 33 11.83 -6.97 -31.61
CA PRO A 33 12.22 -5.58 -31.59
C PRO A 33 12.61 -5.20 -33.02
N ASP A 34 11.65 -4.83 -33.85
CA ASP A 34 11.97 -4.17 -35.11
C ASP A 34 12.24 -2.69 -34.85
N ASN A 35 13.45 -2.30 -35.19
CA ASN A 35 14.05 -0.98 -35.08
C ASN A 35 13.39 -0.02 -36.10
N ALA A 36 12.08 0.19 -36.00
CA ALA A 36 11.33 1.16 -36.80
C ALA A 36 10.96 2.36 -35.91
N PRO A 37 11.14 3.60 -36.38
CA PRO A 37 10.72 4.76 -35.60
C PRO A 37 9.20 4.69 -35.45
N ALA A 38 8.74 4.49 -34.21
CA ALA A 38 7.31 4.49 -33.90
C ALA A 38 6.70 5.78 -34.43
N SER A 39 5.77 5.65 -35.37
CA SER A 39 5.10 6.79 -35.98
C SER A 39 4.34 7.57 -34.91
N VAL A 40 4.37 8.91 -35.01
CA VAL A 40 3.73 9.83 -34.05
C VAL A 40 2.24 9.52 -33.86
N GLU A 41 1.59 8.92 -34.87
CA GLU A 41 0.18 8.53 -34.87
C GLU A 41 -0.13 7.34 -33.93
N GLU A 42 0.76 6.36 -33.81
CA GLU A 42 0.52 5.19 -32.96
C GLU A 42 0.56 5.58 -31.46
N SER A 43 1.46 6.51 -31.12
CA SER A 43 1.56 7.12 -29.78
C SER A 43 0.36 8.01 -29.41
N ALA A 44 -0.45 8.45 -30.37
CA ALA A 44 -1.64 9.24 -30.14
C ALA A 44 -2.88 8.36 -29.86
N SER A 45 -2.92 7.14 -30.40
CA SER A 45 -4.06 6.23 -30.25
C SER A 45 -4.18 5.61 -28.85
N SER A 46 -3.07 5.47 -28.12
CA SER A 46 -3.03 4.91 -26.76
C SER A 46 -3.18 5.96 -25.66
N LYS A 47 -3.35 7.24 -26.01
CA LYS A 47 -3.53 8.32 -25.03
C LYS A 47 -4.94 8.24 -24.45
N ILE A 48 -5.06 8.30 -23.13
CA ILE A 48 -6.35 8.43 -22.47
C ILE A 48 -6.86 9.85 -22.72
N SER A 49 -7.52 10.03 -23.87
CA SER A 49 -8.34 11.20 -24.17
C SER A 49 -9.75 10.96 -23.63
N ARG A 50 -10.42 12.04 -23.20
CA ARG A 50 -11.67 12.05 -22.42
C ARG A 50 -12.86 11.25 -23.00
N SER A 51 -12.75 10.58 -24.15
CA SER A 51 -13.91 10.07 -24.90
C SER A 51 -14.03 8.55 -25.08
N LYS A 52 -13.08 7.70 -24.68
CA LYS A 52 -13.24 6.24 -24.90
C LYS A 52 -12.66 5.39 -23.77
N GLY A 53 -13.51 4.86 -22.89
CA GLY A 53 -13.27 3.53 -22.30
C GLY A 53 -13.41 3.39 -20.78
N ALA A 54 -12.81 4.26 -19.98
CA ALA A 54 -12.91 4.17 -18.52
C ALA A 54 -13.96 5.18 -18.05
N GLY A 55 -15.16 4.72 -17.66
CA GLY A 55 -16.17 5.59 -17.04
C GLY A 55 -15.49 6.57 -16.08
N GLY A 56 -15.78 7.88 -16.23
CA GLY A 56 -14.90 8.95 -15.77
C GLY A 56 -14.43 8.83 -14.30
N LEU A 57 -13.45 9.64 -13.90
CA LEU A 57 -12.72 9.56 -12.62
C LEU A 57 -13.55 9.14 -11.39
N ALA A 58 -14.81 9.58 -11.26
CA ALA A 58 -15.72 9.14 -10.22
C ALA A 58 -15.88 7.60 -10.13
N LYS A 59 -16.09 6.91 -11.26
CA LYS A 59 -16.22 5.45 -11.31
C LYS A 59 -14.90 4.75 -10.97
N LEU A 60 -13.78 5.30 -11.43
CA LEU A 60 -12.45 4.79 -11.08
C LEU A 60 -12.19 4.92 -9.58
N ILE A 61 -12.56 6.06 -8.97
CA ILE A 61 -12.46 6.27 -7.52
C ILE A 61 -13.37 5.30 -6.77
N GLU A 62 -14.56 5.02 -7.28
CA GLU A 62 -15.48 4.04 -6.68
C GLU A 62 -14.88 2.62 -6.71
N GLN A 63 -14.26 2.22 -7.82
CA GLN A 63 -13.68 0.89 -8.00
C GLN A 63 -12.34 0.70 -7.28
N HIS A 64 -11.44 1.69 -7.39
CA HIS A 64 -10.06 1.56 -6.94
C HIS A 64 -9.74 2.37 -5.68
N THR A 65 -10.61 3.27 -5.24
CA THR A 65 -10.34 4.33 -4.24
C THR A 65 -9.40 5.42 -4.76
N GLY A 66 -9.58 6.65 -4.27
CA GLY A 66 -8.71 7.77 -4.63
C GLY A 66 -7.28 7.63 -4.13
N GLU A 67 -7.07 6.94 -3.00
CA GLU A 67 -5.73 6.72 -2.44
C GLU A 67 -4.91 5.73 -3.28
N ARG A 68 -5.52 4.63 -3.75
CA ARG A 68 -4.86 3.69 -4.67
C ARG A 68 -4.43 4.35 -5.96
N ILE A 69 -5.31 5.15 -6.57
CA ILE A 69 -5.00 5.89 -7.80
C ILE A 69 -3.86 6.88 -7.55
N ARG A 70 -3.90 7.62 -6.43
CA ARG A 70 -2.81 8.53 -6.04
C ARG A 70 -1.49 7.78 -5.86
N PHE A 71 -1.51 6.69 -5.09
CA PHE A 71 -0.31 5.89 -4.82
C PHE A 71 0.27 5.31 -6.12
N PHE A 72 -0.58 4.81 -7.02
CA PHE A 72 -0.18 4.38 -8.35
C PHE A 72 0.58 5.47 -9.13
N LEU A 73 0.04 6.69 -9.17
CA LEU A 73 0.68 7.81 -9.88
C LEU A 73 2.03 8.20 -9.27
N LEU A 74 2.14 8.15 -7.95
CA LEU A 74 3.37 8.50 -7.21
C LEU A 74 4.48 7.45 -7.35
N ARG A 75 4.19 6.22 -7.78
CA ARG A 75 5.22 5.17 -7.99
C ARG A 75 6.17 5.49 -9.14
N SER A 76 5.82 6.44 -10.01
CA SER A 76 6.61 6.84 -11.17
C SER A 76 6.92 8.33 -11.13
N HIS A 77 8.10 8.72 -11.63
CA HIS A 77 8.46 10.12 -11.78
C HIS A 77 7.42 10.87 -12.63
N TYR A 78 7.07 12.12 -12.26
CA TYR A 78 5.96 12.85 -12.91
C TYR A 78 6.18 13.10 -14.41
N ARG A 79 7.43 13.11 -14.85
CA ARG A 79 7.86 13.28 -16.26
C ARG A 79 7.84 11.98 -17.06
N SER A 80 7.75 10.83 -16.40
CA SER A 80 7.77 9.53 -17.05
C SER A 80 6.43 9.22 -17.70
N THR A 81 6.46 8.37 -18.73
CA THR A 81 5.24 7.83 -19.32
C THR A 81 4.70 6.72 -18.41
N THR A 82 3.42 6.80 -18.03
CA THR A 82 2.81 5.85 -17.10
C THR A 82 1.72 5.05 -17.81
N VAL A 83 1.76 3.72 -17.68
CA VAL A 83 0.74 2.81 -18.23
C VAL A 83 -0.36 2.60 -17.18
N PHE A 84 -1.57 3.05 -17.50
CA PHE A 84 -2.73 3.01 -16.63
C PHE A 84 -3.65 1.86 -17.03
N GLY A 85 -3.98 1.00 -16.07
CA GLY A 85 -4.87 -0.13 -16.26
C GLY A 85 -5.26 -0.76 -14.92
N ASP A 86 -6.19 -1.72 -14.98
CA ASP A 86 -6.69 -2.42 -13.79
C ASP A 86 -5.54 -3.15 -13.06
N GLY A 87 -4.64 -3.83 -13.79
CA GLY A 87 -3.49 -4.55 -13.24
C GLY A 87 -2.54 -3.66 -12.43
N PRO A 88 -1.94 -2.61 -13.04
CA PRO A 88 -1.06 -1.69 -12.30
C PRO A 88 -1.73 -0.99 -11.10
N LEU A 89 -3.04 -0.73 -11.17
CA LEU A 89 -3.82 -0.22 -10.04
C LEU A 89 -3.96 -1.27 -8.93
N GLU A 90 -4.25 -2.53 -9.28
CA GLU A 90 -4.31 -3.63 -8.31
C GLU A 90 -2.96 -3.84 -7.60
N GLU A 91 -1.85 -3.81 -8.33
CA GLU A 91 -0.50 -3.87 -7.75
C GLU A 91 -0.24 -2.72 -6.76
N ALA A 92 -0.66 -1.49 -7.12
CA ALA A 92 -0.57 -0.35 -6.22
C ALA A 92 -1.43 -0.55 -4.96
N GLY A 93 -2.59 -1.19 -5.10
CA GLY A 93 -3.45 -1.59 -3.98
C GLY A 93 -2.78 -2.61 -3.06
N ALA A 94 -2.21 -3.68 -3.63
CA ALA A 94 -1.48 -4.69 -2.86
C ALA A 94 -0.25 -4.09 -2.13
N SER A 95 0.41 -3.13 -2.76
CA SER A 95 1.53 -2.38 -2.18
C SER A 95 1.08 -1.55 -0.96
N LEU A 96 -0.05 -0.84 -1.06
CA LEU A 96 -0.64 -0.08 0.06
C LEU A 96 -1.00 -0.97 1.25
N GLU A 97 -1.49 -2.19 1.00
CA GLU A 97 -1.87 -3.14 2.04
C GLU A 97 -0.71 -3.46 3.00
N THR A 98 0.53 -3.41 2.52
CA THR A 98 1.72 -3.60 3.36
C THR A 98 1.80 -2.56 4.48
N PHE A 99 1.44 -1.31 4.18
CA PHE A 99 1.42 -0.22 5.16
C PHE A 99 0.23 -0.32 6.10
N TYR A 100 -0.96 -0.65 5.60
CA TYR A 100 -2.14 -0.80 6.46
C TYR A 100 -1.99 -1.95 7.47
N ARG A 101 -1.40 -3.08 7.05
CA ARG A 101 -1.04 -4.17 7.98
C ARG A 101 -0.08 -3.70 9.06
N LEU A 102 0.91 -2.88 8.69
CA LEU A 102 1.82 -2.27 9.67
C LEU A 102 1.07 -1.32 10.62
N PHE A 103 0.13 -0.51 10.14
CA PHE A 103 -0.67 0.39 10.98
C PHE A 103 -1.59 -0.38 11.94
N GLN A 104 -2.16 -1.50 11.48
CA GLN A 104 -2.94 -2.39 12.33
C GLN A 104 -2.07 -3.03 13.42
N ARG A 105 -0.86 -3.49 13.05
CA ARG A 105 0.12 -4.02 13.99
C ARG A 105 0.55 -2.96 15.01
N PHE A 106 0.76 -1.72 14.56
CA PHE A 106 1.02 -0.56 15.41
C PHE A 106 -0.10 -0.33 16.42
N SER A 107 -1.36 -0.29 15.98
CA SER A 107 -2.51 -0.13 16.87
C SER A 107 -2.62 -1.27 17.88
N THR A 108 -2.40 -2.51 17.45
CA THR A 108 -2.46 -3.70 18.31
C THR A 108 -1.38 -3.71 19.39
N ILE A 109 -0.17 -3.26 19.06
CA ILE A 109 0.97 -3.26 19.98
C ILE A 109 0.88 -2.09 20.95
N THR A 110 0.55 -0.90 20.45
CA THR A 110 0.66 0.36 21.21
C THR A 110 -0.65 0.86 21.81
N GLY A 111 -1.79 0.37 21.31
CA GLY A 111 -3.11 0.91 21.63
C GLY A 111 -3.37 2.30 21.04
N ILE A 112 -2.49 2.80 20.15
CA ILE A 112 -2.61 4.09 19.47
C ILE A 112 -3.09 3.84 18.04
N ASP A 113 -4.20 4.47 17.65
CA ASP A 113 -4.66 4.42 16.28
C ASP A 113 -3.75 5.30 15.39
N PHE A 114 -3.37 4.81 14.20
CA PHE A 114 -2.51 5.56 13.27
C PHE A 114 -3.14 6.91 12.87
N TYR A 115 -4.46 7.03 12.88
CA TYR A 115 -5.21 8.22 12.51
C TYR A 115 -5.60 9.09 13.72
N ASP A 116 -5.22 8.70 14.94
CA ASP A 116 -5.38 9.52 16.15
C ASP A 116 -4.55 10.80 16.02
N LYS A 117 -5.23 11.95 16.03
CA LYS A 117 -4.58 13.27 15.84
C LYS A 117 -3.94 13.80 17.12
N GLU A 118 -4.39 13.35 18.28
CA GLU A 118 -3.88 13.82 19.58
C GLU A 118 -2.64 13.01 19.95
N LYS A 119 -2.71 11.69 19.82
CA LYS A 119 -1.60 10.79 20.20
C LYS A 119 -0.54 10.67 19.11
N LEU A 120 -0.92 10.82 17.84
CA LEU A 120 0.00 10.72 16.71
C LEU A 120 -0.25 11.88 15.71
N PRO A 121 0.05 13.14 16.08
CA PRO A 121 -0.23 14.28 15.23
C PRO A 121 0.55 14.21 13.90
N LEU A 122 -0.09 14.66 12.82
CA LEU A 122 0.60 14.85 11.54
C LEU A 122 1.57 16.02 11.65
N ARG A 123 2.85 15.76 11.39
CA ARG A 123 3.91 16.76 11.38
C ARG A 123 4.04 17.34 9.98
N THR A 124 4.26 18.65 9.88
CA THR A 124 4.23 19.35 8.58
C THR A 124 5.48 20.18 8.31
N ARG A 125 6.37 20.32 9.30
CA ARG A 125 7.62 21.07 9.15
C ARG A 125 8.82 20.16 9.38
N ARG A 126 9.90 20.40 8.64
CA ARG A 126 11.17 19.66 8.79
C ARG A 126 11.68 19.67 10.23
N SER A 127 11.50 20.78 10.93
CA SER A 127 11.88 21.01 12.32
C SER A 127 10.96 20.34 13.34
N ASP A 128 9.81 19.80 12.95
CA ASP A 128 8.93 19.07 13.88
C ASP A 128 9.53 17.70 14.25
N PHE A 129 10.61 17.30 13.58
CA PHE A 129 11.45 16.17 13.94
C PHE A 129 12.73 16.62 14.63
N VAL A 130 12.61 17.06 15.90
CA VAL A 130 13.78 17.17 16.80
C VAL A 130 13.79 15.95 17.70
N THR A 131 14.56 14.93 17.31
CA THR A 131 15.03 13.93 18.27
C THR A 131 16.34 14.45 18.85
N GLU A 132 16.39 14.60 20.17
CA GLU A 132 17.65 14.49 20.91
C GLU A 132 18.28 13.17 20.44
N SER A 133 19.49 13.24 19.85
CA SER A 133 20.26 12.18 19.16
C SER A 133 19.62 10.78 19.09
N PRO A 134 19.46 10.17 17.89
CA PRO A 134 18.81 8.87 17.75
C PRO A 134 19.42 7.81 18.67
N THR A 135 18.64 7.37 19.66
CA THR A 135 19.09 6.52 20.76
C THR A 135 19.11 5.04 20.41
N THR A 136 18.42 4.63 19.34
CA THR A 136 18.31 3.24 18.90
C THR A 136 18.69 3.08 17.43
N ASP A 137 19.12 1.87 17.05
CA ASP A 137 19.48 1.56 15.67
C ASP A 137 18.29 1.68 14.72
N LEU A 138 17.07 1.33 15.18
CA LEU A 138 15.84 1.59 14.43
C LEU A 138 15.72 3.08 14.07
N LEU A 139 15.84 3.98 15.05
CA LEU A 139 15.68 5.42 14.81
C LEU A 139 16.77 5.97 13.89
N LYS A 140 18.01 5.47 13.99
CA LYS A 140 19.07 5.84 13.05
C LYS A 140 18.70 5.48 11.61
N THR A 141 18.24 4.24 11.38
CA THR A 141 17.82 3.80 10.05
C THR A 141 16.63 4.60 9.54
N VAL A 142 15.61 4.81 10.38
CA VAL A 142 14.40 5.56 9.98
C VAL A 142 14.74 7.00 9.63
N LEU A 143 15.63 7.66 10.39
CA LEU A 143 16.07 9.02 10.10
C LEU A 143 16.92 9.12 8.83
N GLN A 144 17.79 8.15 8.59
CA GLN A 144 18.53 8.07 7.33
C GLN A 144 17.59 7.95 6.12
N GLN A 145 16.55 7.12 6.23
CA GLN A 145 15.55 7.00 5.17
C GLN A 145 14.67 8.25 5.04
N ARG A 146 14.41 8.96 6.14
CA ARG A 146 13.75 10.28 6.09
C ARG A 146 14.57 11.29 5.31
N ASP A 147 15.88 11.35 5.53
CA ASP A 147 16.76 12.25 4.78
C ASP A 147 16.88 11.85 3.31
N ALA A 148 16.94 10.55 3.01
CA ALA A 148 16.90 10.02 1.64
C ALA A 148 15.60 10.40 0.93
N PHE A 149 14.45 10.25 1.60
CA PHE A 149 13.15 10.67 1.09
C PHE A 149 13.14 12.16 0.73
N LEU A 150 13.64 13.01 1.62
CA LEU A 150 13.68 14.46 1.37
C LEU A 150 14.62 14.79 0.21
N SER A 151 15.77 14.10 0.11
CA SER A 151 16.68 14.24 -1.03
C SER A 151 16.03 13.82 -2.35
N ASN A 152 15.23 12.75 -2.37
CA ASN A 152 14.47 12.32 -3.53
C ASN A 152 13.41 13.37 -3.92
N MET A 153 12.75 14.00 -2.93
CA MET A 153 11.77 15.06 -3.20
C MET A 153 12.42 16.36 -3.70
N ASP A 154 13.62 16.69 -3.20
CA ASP A 154 14.42 17.84 -3.66
C ASP A 154 14.99 17.61 -5.08
N ASP A 155 15.16 16.35 -5.50
CA ASP A 155 15.56 15.95 -6.85
C ASP A 155 14.34 15.81 -7.79
N ASP A 156 13.87 16.95 -8.33
CA ASP A 156 12.77 17.04 -9.32
C ASP A 156 11.50 16.26 -8.92
N PHE A 157 11.14 16.25 -7.62
CA PHE A 157 9.98 15.52 -7.10
C PHE A 157 10.00 14.03 -7.45
N ASN A 158 11.14 13.35 -7.24
CA ASN A 158 11.29 11.91 -7.45
C ASN A 158 10.50 11.08 -6.41
N THR A 159 9.18 11.08 -6.59
CA THR A 159 8.20 10.35 -5.75
C THR A 159 8.36 8.83 -5.83
N GLY A 160 8.89 8.30 -6.94
CA GLY A 160 9.21 6.88 -7.06
C GLY A 160 10.32 6.45 -6.09
N GLY A 161 11.41 7.23 -6.01
CA GLY A 161 12.47 7.04 -5.02
C GLY A 161 11.95 7.21 -3.58
N ALA A 162 11.21 8.29 -3.33
CA ALA A 162 10.61 8.56 -2.03
C ALA A 162 9.65 7.45 -1.54
N ILE A 163 8.86 6.83 -2.44
CA ILE A 163 8.05 5.66 -2.08
C ILE A 163 8.94 4.46 -1.69
N GLY A 164 10.07 4.27 -2.37
CA GLY A 164 11.07 3.28 -2.00
C GLY A 164 11.53 3.44 -0.55
N ASP A 165 11.83 4.67 -0.14
CA ASP A 165 12.26 4.98 1.23
C ASP A 165 11.15 4.68 2.27
N LEU A 166 9.87 4.91 1.93
CA LEU A 166 8.74 4.52 2.80
C LEU A 166 8.71 3.00 3.03
N PHE A 167 8.98 2.20 1.99
CA PHE A 167 9.07 0.74 2.14
C PHE A 167 10.26 0.31 2.98
N GLU A 168 11.42 0.96 2.84
CA GLU A 168 12.57 0.67 3.71
C GLU A 168 12.27 0.98 5.18
N ILE A 169 11.58 2.09 5.47
CA ILE A 169 11.09 2.40 6.82
C ILE A 169 10.16 1.30 7.31
N ALA A 170 9.16 0.90 6.52
CA ALA A 170 8.23 -0.16 6.90
C ALA A 170 8.92 -1.51 7.16
N ARG A 171 9.95 -1.85 6.38
CA ARG A 171 10.77 -3.06 6.59
C ARG A 171 11.59 -2.98 7.87
N ALA A 172 12.25 -1.84 8.12
CA ALA A 172 13.04 -1.62 9.33
C ALA A 172 12.17 -1.73 10.59
N ILE A 173 10.97 -1.15 10.56
CA ILE A 173 9.99 -1.24 11.64
C ILE A 173 9.54 -2.68 11.86
N ASN A 174 9.11 -3.40 10.82
CA ASN A 174 8.67 -4.79 10.98
C ASN A 174 9.78 -5.68 11.54
N ARG A 175 11.01 -5.53 11.05
CA ARG A 175 12.18 -6.25 11.58
C ARG A 175 12.41 -5.97 13.05
N PHE A 176 12.29 -4.70 13.47
CA PHE A 176 12.42 -4.33 14.88
C PHE A 176 11.34 -4.98 15.74
N ILE A 177 10.08 -4.98 15.28
CA ILE A 177 8.98 -5.64 16.00
C ILE A 177 9.29 -7.14 16.21
N ASP A 178 9.79 -7.80 15.16
CA ASP A 178 10.13 -9.23 15.20
C ASP A 178 11.31 -9.51 16.14
N GLN A 179 12.36 -8.70 16.07
CA GLN A 179 13.57 -8.84 16.90
C GLN A 179 13.28 -8.62 18.38
N GLU A 180 12.48 -7.60 18.70
CA GLU A 180 12.10 -7.27 20.07
C GLU A 180 10.93 -8.12 20.59
N GLY A 181 10.25 -8.85 19.70
CA GLY A 181 9.12 -9.72 20.01
C GLY A 181 7.88 -8.94 20.48
N LEU A 182 7.64 -7.74 19.96
CA LEU A 182 6.59 -6.85 20.49
C LEU A 182 5.16 -7.33 20.21
N ASP A 183 4.97 -8.36 19.37
CA ASP A 183 3.66 -9.01 19.25
C ASP A 183 3.22 -9.65 20.57
N GLU A 184 4.17 -10.12 21.39
CA GLU A 184 3.89 -10.68 22.71
C GLU A 184 3.65 -9.54 23.73
N PRO A 185 2.46 -9.43 24.35
CA PRO A 185 2.15 -8.35 25.28
C PRO A 185 3.15 -8.18 26.44
N VAL A 186 3.74 -9.29 26.90
CA VAL A 186 4.70 -9.31 28.03
C VAL A 186 6.03 -8.65 27.66
N LYS A 187 6.39 -8.61 26.38
CA LYS A 187 7.66 -8.02 25.89
C LYS A 187 7.54 -6.53 25.56
N ARG A 188 6.34 -5.95 25.67
CA ARG A 188 6.05 -4.55 25.34
C ARG A 188 6.46 -3.64 26.51
N THR A 189 7.74 -3.27 26.54
CA THR A 189 8.26 -2.31 27.52
C THR A 189 8.31 -0.88 26.92
N PRO A 190 8.15 0.18 27.72
CA PRO A 190 8.11 1.56 27.21
C PRO A 190 9.34 1.96 26.39
N ASP A 191 10.53 1.51 26.78
CA ASP A 191 11.82 1.73 26.10
C ASP A 191 11.87 1.12 24.70
N LYS A 192 11.12 0.04 24.45
CA LYS A 192 11.02 -0.59 23.11
C LYS A 192 9.87 -0.04 22.29
N VAL A 193 8.77 0.32 22.94
CA VAL A 193 7.57 0.86 22.27
C VAL A 193 7.79 2.31 21.82
N GLN A 194 8.50 3.13 22.58
CA GLN A 194 8.71 4.54 22.24
C GLN A 194 9.44 4.74 20.89
N PRO A 195 10.56 4.04 20.59
CA PRO A 195 11.20 4.12 19.26
C PRO A 195 10.27 3.69 18.13
N PHE A 196 9.42 2.69 18.35
CA PHE A 196 8.42 2.24 17.38
C PHE A 196 7.38 3.34 17.09
N VAL A 197 6.82 3.96 18.13
CA VAL A 197 5.88 5.09 17.98
C VAL A 197 6.51 6.26 17.23
N GLN A 198 7.75 6.64 17.58
CA GLN A 198 8.48 7.70 16.89
C GLN A 198 8.70 7.38 15.40
N SER A 199 9.03 6.12 15.09
CA SER A 199 9.24 5.67 13.71
C SER A 199 7.96 5.71 12.87
N ILE A 200 6.83 5.32 13.46
CA ILE A 200 5.52 5.45 12.81
C ILE A 200 5.14 6.93 12.63
N GLY A 201 5.54 7.80 13.56
CA GLY A 201 5.42 9.26 13.40
C GLY A 201 6.15 9.79 12.17
N VAL A 202 7.38 9.33 11.90
CA VAL A 202 8.11 9.67 10.66
C VAL A 202 7.35 9.18 9.44
N LEU A 203 6.93 7.90 9.44
CA LEU A 203 6.21 7.33 8.32
C LEU A 203 4.92 8.11 8.01
N LYS A 204 4.21 8.58 9.05
CA LYS A 204 3.02 9.43 8.93
C LYS A 204 3.33 10.82 8.36
N GLU A 205 4.41 11.45 8.81
CA GLU A 205 4.91 12.72 8.25
C GLU A 205 5.16 12.58 6.74
N LEU A 206 5.95 11.59 6.33
CA LEU A 206 6.34 11.39 4.95
C LEU A 206 5.16 10.98 4.05
N GLY A 207 4.27 10.11 4.55
CA GLY A 207 3.01 9.81 3.89
C GLY A 207 2.13 11.06 3.68
N GLY A 208 2.09 11.94 4.68
CA GLY A 208 1.37 13.22 4.60
C GLY A 208 1.91 14.16 3.52
N ILE A 209 3.23 14.21 3.30
CA ILE A 209 3.84 14.99 2.20
C ILE A 209 3.33 14.51 0.83
N LEU A 210 3.19 13.19 0.66
CA LEU A 210 2.67 12.58 -0.57
C LEU A 210 1.12 12.61 -0.63
N GLY A 211 0.45 12.98 0.45
CA GLY A 211 -1.01 12.96 0.56
C GLY A 211 -1.60 11.55 0.59
N ILE A 212 -0.85 10.58 1.11
CA ILE A 212 -1.28 9.19 1.35
C ILE A 212 -1.37 8.93 2.85
N PHE A 213 -2.15 7.90 3.23
CA PHE A 213 -2.48 7.55 4.61
C PHE A 213 -3.20 8.67 5.36
N MET A 214 -3.96 9.50 4.65
CA MET A 214 -4.65 10.66 5.23
C MET A 214 -5.95 10.29 5.94
N ARG A 215 -6.51 9.12 5.62
CA ARG A 215 -7.74 8.58 6.17
C ARG A 215 -7.58 7.07 6.33
N PRO A 216 -8.32 6.44 7.26
CA PRO A 216 -8.42 4.99 7.29
C PRO A 216 -8.77 4.47 5.90
N PRO A 217 -8.15 3.36 5.44
CA PRO A 217 -8.54 2.75 4.19
C PRO A 217 -10.04 2.48 4.27
N LYS A 218 -10.80 3.01 3.31
CA LYS A 218 -12.16 2.52 3.11
C LYS A 218 -11.99 1.06 2.69
N GLN A 219 -12.42 0.13 3.54
CA GLN A 219 -12.72 -1.21 3.07
C GLN A 219 -13.63 -1.02 1.85
N SER A 220 -13.21 -1.52 0.69
CA SER A 220 -13.85 -1.26 -0.60
C SER A 220 -15.36 -1.38 -0.44
N SER A 221 -16.07 -0.25 -0.56
CA SER A 221 -17.47 -0.07 -0.18
C SER A 221 -18.49 -0.89 -1.00
N GLY A 222 -18.03 -1.81 -1.85
CA GLY A 222 -18.87 -2.84 -2.47
C GLY A 222 -18.82 -4.19 -1.74
N ASN A 223 -17.98 -4.34 -0.71
CA ASN A 223 -17.65 -5.63 -0.11
C ASN A 223 -17.60 -5.59 1.43
N GLU A 224 -18.00 -4.50 2.11
CA GLU A 224 -17.95 -4.47 3.58
C GLU A 224 -18.92 -5.47 4.21
N ASP A 225 -20.15 -5.55 3.69
CA ASP A 225 -21.10 -6.58 4.08
C ASP A 225 -20.61 -7.96 3.65
N ALA A 226 -20.10 -8.09 2.42
CA ALA A 226 -19.60 -9.37 1.94
C ALA A 226 -18.36 -9.87 2.69
N SER A 227 -17.46 -8.97 3.12
CA SER A 227 -16.25 -9.30 3.90
C SER A 227 -16.64 -9.63 5.33
N LYS A 228 -17.54 -8.88 5.96
CA LYS A 228 -18.06 -9.23 7.29
C LYS A 228 -18.87 -10.52 7.27
N LEU A 229 -19.65 -10.75 6.21
CA LEU A 229 -20.38 -11.99 5.98
C LEU A 229 -19.41 -13.14 5.71
N LEU A 230 -18.34 -12.92 4.95
CA LEU A 230 -17.30 -13.91 4.71
C LEU A 230 -16.55 -14.24 6.00
N ASP A 231 -16.14 -13.23 6.77
CA ASP A 231 -15.50 -13.42 8.08
C ASP A 231 -16.41 -14.20 9.03
N GLY A 232 -17.69 -13.82 9.12
CA GLY A 232 -18.68 -14.51 9.94
C GLY A 232 -18.96 -15.94 9.47
N LEU A 233 -19.06 -16.16 8.15
CA LEU A 233 -19.22 -17.48 7.55
C LEU A 233 -17.99 -18.35 7.84
N MET A 234 -16.79 -17.80 7.69
CA MET A 234 -15.54 -18.51 7.97
C MET A 234 -15.41 -18.88 9.44
N GLN A 235 -15.79 -17.99 10.37
CA GLN A 235 -15.85 -18.34 11.79
C GLN A 235 -16.82 -19.50 12.06
N LEU A 236 -18.00 -19.50 11.45
CA LEU A 236 -18.96 -20.61 11.58
C LEU A 236 -18.39 -21.93 11.05
N VAL A 237 -17.73 -21.90 9.90
CA VAL A 237 -17.12 -23.10 9.27
C VAL A 237 -15.95 -23.62 10.12
N ILE A 238 -15.12 -22.73 10.66
CA ILE A 238 -14.03 -23.08 11.57
C ILE A 238 -14.59 -23.70 12.86
N GLN A 239 -15.68 -23.15 13.41
CA GLN A 239 -16.34 -23.70 14.58
C GLN A 239 -16.92 -25.09 14.31
N LEU A 240 -17.61 -25.28 13.19
CA LEU A 240 -18.13 -26.60 12.78
C LEU A 240 -17.01 -27.64 12.66
N ARG A 241 -15.85 -27.25 12.12
CA ARG A 241 -14.66 -28.11 12.06
C ARG A 241 -14.11 -28.43 13.45
N ALA A 242 -14.07 -27.44 14.35
CA ALA A 242 -13.63 -27.63 15.72
C ALA A 242 -14.57 -28.59 16.49
N ASP A 243 -15.88 -28.43 16.32
CA ASP A 243 -16.90 -29.30 16.92
C ASP A 243 -16.81 -30.73 16.37
N ALA A 244 -16.58 -30.88 15.06
CA ALA A 244 -16.36 -32.18 14.44
C ALA A 244 -15.12 -32.89 15.05
N ARG A 245 -14.01 -32.16 15.23
CA ARG A 245 -12.82 -32.69 15.91
C ARG A 245 -13.10 -33.06 17.37
N ALA A 246 -13.82 -32.23 18.11
CA ALA A 246 -14.17 -32.50 19.50
C ALA A 246 -15.02 -33.77 19.64
N LYS A 247 -15.88 -34.05 18.65
CA LYS A 247 -16.70 -35.27 18.55
C LYS A 247 -15.96 -36.48 17.95
N ARG A 248 -14.66 -36.36 17.65
CA ARG A 248 -13.83 -37.37 16.94
C ARG A 248 -14.37 -37.73 15.54
N ASP A 249 -15.14 -36.85 14.92
CA ASP A 249 -15.55 -36.95 13.53
C ASP A 249 -14.49 -36.33 12.61
N PHE A 250 -13.41 -37.10 12.40
CA PHE A 250 -12.29 -36.66 11.59
C PHE A 250 -12.64 -36.57 10.09
N ALA A 251 -13.57 -37.40 9.62
CA ALA A 251 -14.00 -37.40 8.22
C ALA A 251 -14.66 -36.05 7.85
N THR A 252 -15.57 -35.55 8.68
CA THR A 252 -16.21 -34.24 8.46
C THR A 252 -15.19 -33.09 8.61
N SER A 253 -14.26 -33.18 9.57
CA SER A 253 -13.20 -32.18 9.75
C SER A 253 -12.31 -32.04 8.51
N ASP A 254 -11.93 -33.16 7.91
CA ASP A 254 -11.08 -33.19 6.72
C ASP A 254 -11.85 -32.77 5.46
N ALA A 255 -13.13 -33.14 5.34
CA ALA A 255 -13.99 -32.68 4.26
C ALA A 255 -14.12 -31.15 4.22
N VAL A 256 -14.31 -30.51 5.38
CA VAL A 256 -14.35 -29.04 5.51
C VAL A 256 -13.02 -28.42 5.08
N ARG A 257 -11.89 -28.97 5.54
CA ARG A 257 -10.56 -28.45 5.19
C ARG A 257 -10.31 -28.55 3.67
N ASN A 258 -10.55 -29.72 3.10
CA ASN A 258 -10.29 -29.99 1.69
C ASN A 258 -11.23 -29.17 0.79
N GLY A 259 -12.49 -29.00 1.19
CA GLY A 259 -13.44 -28.14 0.50
C GLY A 259 -12.97 -26.69 0.44
N LEU A 260 -12.52 -26.14 1.58
CA LEU A 260 -11.96 -24.79 1.63
C LEU A 260 -10.69 -24.66 0.77
N SER A 261 -9.79 -25.63 0.83
CA SER A 261 -8.58 -25.62 0.00
C SER A 261 -8.89 -25.68 -1.49
N SER A 262 -9.94 -26.41 -1.91
CA SER A 262 -10.34 -26.51 -3.32
C SER A 262 -10.85 -25.20 -3.92
N ILE A 263 -11.32 -24.27 -3.08
CA ILE A 263 -11.80 -22.94 -3.48
C ILE A 263 -10.77 -21.84 -3.19
N GLY A 264 -9.51 -22.19 -2.91
CA GLY A 264 -8.43 -21.24 -2.69
C GLY A 264 -8.40 -20.63 -1.28
N ILE A 265 -8.94 -21.31 -0.27
CA ILE A 265 -8.87 -20.87 1.14
C ILE A 265 -8.02 -21.86 1.93
N ALA A 266 -6.89 -21.38 2.47
CA ALA A 266 -6.05 -22.16 3.36
C ALA A 266 -6.39 -21.87 4.82
N LEU A 267 -6.46 -22.94 5.62
CA LEU A 267 -6.58 -22.85 7.07
C LEU A 267 -5.20 -23.07 7.71
N GLN A 268 -4.84 -22.20 8.65
CA GLN A 268 -3.64 -22.32 9.48
C GLN A 268 -4.06 -22.53 10.94
N ASP A 269 -3.75 -23.71 11.49
CA ASP A 269 -3.99 -24.00 12.90
C ASP A 269 -2.82 -23.43 13.74
N GLY A 270 -3.09 -22.47 14.62
CA GLY A 270 -2.11 -21.86 15.53
C GLY A 270 -2.44 -22.07 17.01
N LYS A 271 -1.52 -21.63 17.90
CA LYS A 271 -1.72 -21.72 19.36
C LYS A 271 -2.92 -20.90 19.87
N ASN A 272 -3.33 -19.87 19.12
CA ASN A 272 -4.43 -18.97 19.48
C ASN A 272 -5.72 -19.25 18.67
N GLY A 273 -5.81 -20.41 18.00
CA GLY A 273 -6.96 -20.79 17.17
C GLY A 273 -6.59 -20.98 15.70
N THR A 274 -7.60 -21.30 14.89
CA THR A 274 -7.44 -21.46 13.45
C THR A 274 -7.64 -20.12 12.75
N THR A 275 -6.63 -19.65 12.03
CA THR A 275 -6.71 -18.52 11.10
C THR A 275 -6.88 -19.02 9.67
N TRP A 276 -7.26 -18.13 8.75
CA TRP A 276 -7.43 -18.47 7.34
C TRP A 276 -6.88 -17.38 6.44
N GLU A 277 -6.48 -17.77 5.24
CA GLU A 277 -6.02 -16.87 4.19
C GLU A 277 -6.53 -17.31 2.82
N ILE A 278 -6.74 -16.36 1.91
CA ILE A 278 -7.05 -16.65 0.51
C ILE A 278 -5.74 -16.88 -0.22
N VAL A 279 -5.54 -18.10 -0.68
CA VAL A 279 -4.39 -18.51 -1.49
C VAL A 279 -4.88 -18.57 -2.93
N LYS A 280 -4.49 -17.56 -3.72
CA LYS A 280 -4.73 -17.53 -5.18
C LYS A 280 -3.92 -18.63 -5.88
#